data_AF-A0A6A2WXD9-F1
#
_entry.id   AF-A0A6A2WXD9-F1
#
_cell.length_a   1.000
_cell.length_b   1.000
_cell.length_c   1.000
_cell.angle_alpha   90.00
_cell.angle_beta   90.00
_cell.angle_gamma   90.00
#
_symmetry.space_group_name_H-M   'P 1'
#
loop_
_entity.id
_entity.type
_entity.pdbx_description
1 polymer ?
#
loop_
_entity_poly.entity_id
_entity_poly.type
_entity_poly.pdbx_seq_one_letter_code
_entity_poly.pdbx_strand_id
1 'polypeptide(L)'
;MADHYVVGVAGAIASLLGFFFLYNKLKRTTSMEFPNENYVKKTRNCEDSESTDVIIVGAGVAGAALAYSLGKDGRRVRVIERDLNEPRRITGENLMPGGYVKLIELGLEECVDEIDAQQVLGYVLYMDEMDATISFPLENFQSNVSGRSFHNGRTVTSLLEENGTVKGVHYKDKSGQALTAYAPLTVVCDGCFSNLRHSLCNPKIDVPSYCVVFVLHAKIMELFRNLPSISDGEMAHYLKTQVASKVLPELYSAFIAAIDKDMHHSITGGGMIVALSDVVLLRDLLRPLYNLHDAFALCKYLESFYTLRNPMSSTINTLANVLHKVLSASSDPAMQDIQQACFDYLRLGGAFAYGLSALHSGLCPRPLSLAFHFFAISIYGVGRSLLPFPTPKRFWNGAKLL
;
A
#
# COMPACT_ATOMS: atom_id res chain seq x y z
N MET A 1 -31.41 34.99 12.40
CA MET A 1 -31.26 33.85 11.44
C MET A 1 -29.82 33.69 10.99
N ALA A 2 -29.10 34.75 10.62
CA ALA A 2 -27.66 34.69 10.31
C ALA A 2 -26.84 34.07 11.45
N ASP A 3 -27.27 34.29 12.69
CA ASP A 3 -26.61 33.93 13.95
C ASP A 3 -26.37 32.41 14.06
N HIS A 4 -27.36 31.59 13.71
CA HIS A 4 -27.20 30.13 13.67
C HIS A 4 -26.23 29.66 12.58
N TYR A 5 -26.10 30.42 11.49
CA TYR A 5 -25.15 30.13 10.41
C TYR A 5 -23.71 30.43 10.86
N VAL A 6 -23.51 31.57 11.53
CA VAL A 6 -22.22 31.93 12.16
C VAL A 6 -21.84 30.91 13.24
N VAL A 7 -22.77 30.50 14.11
CA VAL A 7 -22.51 29.48 15.15
C VAL A 7 -22.16 28.11 14.54
N GLY A 8 -22.83 27.69 13.46
CA GLY A 8 -22.50 26.44 12.76
C GLY A 8 -21.10 26.43 12.14
N VAL A 9 -20.76 27.48 11.40
CA VAL A 9 -19.43 27.63 10.78
C VAL A 9 -18.34 27.82 11.83
N ALA A 10 -18.57 28.62 12.87
CA ALA A 10 -17.64 28.78 13.98
C ALA A 10 -17.45 27.47 14.77
N GLY A 11 -18.49 26.65 14.94
CA GLY A 11 -18.42 25.33 15.55
C GLY A 11 -17.57 24.34 14.74
N ALA A 12 -17.71 24.33 13.41
CA ALA A 12 -16.87 23.53 12.52
C ALA A 12 -15.39 23.99 12.57
N ILE A 13 -15.13 25.30 12.49
CA ILE A 13 -13.79 25.88 12.57
C ILE A 13 -13.15 25.60 13.94
N ALA A 14 -13.88 25.79 15.04
CA ALA A 14 -13.42 25.48 16.40
C ALA A 14 -13.12 23.99 16.59
N SER A 15 -13.89 23.09 15.95
CA SER A 15 -13.63 21.65 15.98
C SER A 15 -12.37 21.28 15.20
N LEU A 16 -12.17 21.85 14.00
CA LEU A 16 -10.95 21.66 13.20
C LEU A 16 -9.71 22.23 13.92
N LEU A 17 -9.82 23.40 14.54
CA LEU A 17 -8.75 23.99 15.36
C LEU A 17 -8.47 23.16 16.62
N GLY A 18 -9.51 22.70 17.32
CA GLY A 18 -9.38 21.82 18.48
C GLY A 18 -8.66 20.51 18.14
N PHE A 19 -9.02 19.89 17.00
CA PHE A 19 -8.33 18.72 16.48
C PHE A 19 -6.89 19.03 16.07
N PHE A 20 -6.62 20.18 15.44
CA PHE A 20 -5.26 20.61 15.06
C PHE A 20 -4.36 20.84 16.29
N PHE A 21 -4.87 21.43 17.37
CA PHE A 21 -4.15 21.55 18.63
C PHE A 21 -3.93 20.19 19.31
N LEU A 22 -4.93 19.29 19.28
CA LEU A 22 -4.80 17.93 19.82
C LEU A 22 -3.77 17.10 19.03
N TYR A 23 -3.78 17.19 17.70
CA TYR A 23 -2.81 16.57 16.79
C TYR A 23 -1.38 17.06 17.09
N ASN A 24 -1.17 18.38 17.23
CA ASN A 24 0.13 18.93 17.58
C ASN A 24 0.58 18.57 19.01
N LYS A 25 -0.36 18.31 19.93
CA LYS A 25 -0.05 17.79 21.28
C LYS A 25 0.38 16.32 21.25
N LEU A 26 -0.30 15.48 20.45
CA LEU A 26 0.03 14.07 20.20
C LEU A 26 1.26 13.87 19.30
N LYS A 27 1.84 14.93 18.73
CA LYS A 27 3.10 14.92 17.99
C LYS A 27 4.34 14.82 18.90
N ARG A 28 4.18 14.89 20.23
CA ARG A 28 5.25 14.69 21.23
C ARG A 28 5.02 13.37 21.98
N THR A 29 6.12 12.63 22.16
CA THR A 29 6.22 11.22 22.59
C THR A 29 5.59 10.23 21.58
N THR A 30 6.10 9.01 21.41
CA THR A 30 7.15 8.29 22.15
C THR A 30 8.44 8.08 21.36
N SER A 31 9.57 8.13 22.07
CA SER A 31 10.85 7.55 21.65
C SER A 31 11.19 6.42 22.61
N MET A 32 11.29 5.18 22.11
CA MET A 32 11.83 4.06 22.89
C MET A 32 13.32 3.90 22.56
N GLU A 33 14.14 3.83 23.60
CA GLU A 33 15.55 3.47 23.46
C GLU A 33 15.67 1.96 23.28
N PHE A 34 16.42 1.53 22.27
CA PHE A 34 16.82 0.13 22.14
C PHE A 34 17.98 -0.16 23.10
N PRO A 35 18.08 -1.37 23.69
CA PRO A 35 19.22 -1.75 24.52
C PRO A 35 20.53 -1.61 23.75
N ASN A 36 21.44 -0.77 24.25
CA ASN A 36 22.72 -0.50 23.62
C ASN A 36 23.76 -1.55 24.05
N GLU A 37 23.86 -2.66 23.30
CA GLU A 37 24.94 -3.65 23.47
C GLU A 37 25.95 -3.61 22.30
N ASN A 38 27.20 -3.93 22.64
CA ASN A 38 28.36 -3.60 21.82
C ASN A 38 28.43 -4.37 20.50
N TYR A 39 28.78 -3.66 19.43
CA TYR A 39 29.04 -4.23 18.09
C TYR A 39 30.36 -5.01 18.06
N VAL A 40 30.37 -6.21 18.66
CA VAL A 40 31.54 -7.09 18.67
C VAL A 40 31.61 -7.88 17.35
N LYS A 41 32.45 -7.40 16.42
CA LYS A 41 32.84 -8.17 15.23
C LYS A 41 33.41 -9.53 15.66
N LYS A 42 32.71 -10.62 15.36
CA LYS A 42 33.20 -11.99 15.62
C LYS A 42 33.65 -12.66 14.33
N THR A 43 34.97 -12.78 14.16
CA THR A 43 35.56 -13.80 13.30
C THR A 43 35.05 -15.17 13.75
N ARG A 44 34.43 -15.92 12.84
CA ARG A 44 34.03 -17.32 13.06
C ARG A 44 34.99 -18.22 12.29
N ASN A 45 35.57 -19.19 12.97
CA ASN A 45 36.25 -20.30 12.31
C ASN A 45 35.18 -21.16 11.58
N CYS A 46 35.56 -21.72 10.44
CA CYS A 46 34.66 -22.41 9.53
C CYS A 46 34.67 -23.92 9.80
N GLU A 47 33.86 -24.39 10.75
CA GLU A 47 33.62 -25.84 10.96
C GLU A 47 32.34 -26.07 11.79
N ASP A 48 31.17 -26.05 11.14
CA ASP A 48 30.07 -27.00 11.35
C ASP A 48 29.09 -26.94 10.15
N SER A 49 28.22 -27.93 10.05
CA SER A 49 27.40 -28.29 8.87
C SER A 49 26.23 -27.34 8.52
N GLU A 50 25.67 -27.60 7.33
CA GLU A 50 24.65 -26.92 6.48
C GLU A 50 23.43 -26.18 7.08
N SER A 51 23.35 -26.02 8.40
CA SER A 51 22.25 -25.36 9.12
C SER A 51 21.83 -24.01 8.50
N THR A 52 20.54 -23.87 8.18
CA THR A 52 19.93 -22.62 7.70
C THR A 52 19.35 -21.86 8.90
N ASP A 53 19.60 -20.55 9.01
CA ASP A 53 19.03 -19.72 10.09
C ASP A 53 17.58 -19.33 9.78
N VAL A 54 17.28 -19.01 8.52
CA VAL A 54 15.97 -18.51 8.08
C VAL A 54 15.58 -19.12 6.73
N ILE A 55 14.40 -19.71 6.63
CA ILE A 55 13.76 -20.02 5.35
C ILE A 55 12.81 -18.87 4.97
N ILE A 56 12.84 -18.46 3.71
CA ILE A 56 11.90 -17.48 3.14
C ILE A 56 11.16 -18.13 1.97
N VAL A 57 9.84 -18.11 2.02
CA VAL A 57 8.97 -18.72 1.00
C VAL A 57 8.43 -17.66 0.06
N GLY A 58 8.83 -17.72 -1.20
CA GLY A 58 8.51 -16.74 -2.24
C GLY A 58 9.59 -15.66 -2.36
N ALA A 59 10.07 -15.42 -3.58
CA ALA A 59 11.08 -14.40 -3.92
C ALA A 59 10.46 -13.11 -4.49
N GLY A 60 9.17 -12.85 -4.19
CA GLY A 60 8.55 -11.55 -4.48
C GLY A 60 9.12 -10.42 -3.63
N VAL A 61 8.64 -9.19 -3.85
CA VAL A 61 9.15 -7.94 -3.24
C VAL A 61 9.52 -8.06 -1.75
N ALA A 62 8.63 -8.60 -0.91
CA ALA A 62 8.92 -8.79 0.51
C ALA A 62 10.03 -9.83 0.76
N GLY A 63 9.94 -11.00 0.12
CA GLY A 63 10.84 -12.12 0.37
C GLY A 63 12.27 -11.88 -0.15
N ALA A 64 12.41 -11.30 -1.34
CA ALA A 64 13.72 -10.94 -1.89
C ALA A 64 14.41 -9.83 -1.07
N ALA A 65 13.66 -8.77 -0.71
CA ALA A 65 14.19 -7.68 0.11
C ALA A 65 14.58 -8.16 1.52
N LEU A 66 13.78 -9.03 2.14
CA LEU A 66 14.10 -9.63 3.44
C LEU A 66 15.31 -10.57 3.35
N ALA A 67 15.42 -11.37 2.29
CA ALA A 67 16.55 -12.27 2.08
C ALA A 67 17.87 -11.53 1.95
N TYR A 68 17.91 -10.50 1.10
CA TYR A 68 19.06 -9.61 0.97
C TYR A 68 19.43 -8.97 2.32
N SER A 69 18.43 -8.41 3.02
CA SER A 69 18.65 -7.67 4.25
C SER A 69 19.15 -8.54 5.40
N LEU A 70 18.58 -9.73 5.58
CA LEU A 70 19.04 -10.69 6.59
C LEU A 70 20.40 -11.31 6.22
N GLY A 71 20.68 -11.52 4.93
CA GLY A 71 22.00 -11.94 4.45
C GLY A 71 23.08 -10.89 4.71
N LYS A 72 22.78 -9.60 4.47
CA LYS A 72 23.62 -8.43 4.77
C LYS A 72 23.89 -8.26 6.27
N ASP A 73 22.91 -8.61 7.11
CA ASP A 73 23.04 -8.74 8.56
C ASP A 73 23.72 -10.06 9.01
N GLY A 74 24.19 -10.91 8.09
CA GLY A 74 25.01 -12.09 8.37
C GLY A 74 24.26 -13.40 8.66
N ARG A 75 22.95 -13.49 8.33
CA ARG A 75 22.16 -14.72 8.48
C ARG A 75 22.35 -15.68 7.31
N ARG A 76 22.36 -16.99 7.58
CA ARG A 76 22.29 -18.04 6.55
C ARG A 76 20.84 -18.21 6.10
N VAL A 77 20.44 -17.46 5.07
CA VAL A 77 19.08 -17.46 4.53
C VAL A 77 18.95 -18.47 3.37
N ARG A 78 17.87 -19.27 3.36
CA ARG A 78 17.46 -20.08 2.20
C ARG A 78 16.14 -19.55 1.65
N VAL A 79 16.19 -18.92 0.48
CA VAL A 79 14.97 -18.55 -0.26
C VAL A 79 14.50 -19.74 -1.07
N ILE A 80 13.20 -20.01 -1.04
CA ILE A 80 12.55 -21.02 -1.87
C ILE A 80 11.52 -20.29 -2.72
N GLU A 81 11.68 -20.37 -4.05
CA GLU A 81 10.74 -19.87 -5.05
C GLU A 81 10.54 -20.96 -6.11
N ARG A 82 9.33 -21.03 -6.70
CA ARG A 82 8.93 -22.00 -7.71
C ARG A 82 9.60 -21.71 -9.05
N ASP A 83 9.67 -20.44 -9.43
CA ASP A 83 10.25 -19.99 -10.69
C ASP A 83 11.11 -18.74 -10.50
N LEU A 84 12.32 -18.76 -11.07
CA LEU A 84 13.31 -17.67 -11.02
C LEU A 84 13.48 -16.98 -12.38
N ASN A 85 12.72 -17.37 -13.40
CA ASN A 85 12.67 -16.67 -14.68
C ASN A 85 12.02 -15.29 -14.53
N GLU A 86 12.33 -14.36 -15.45
CA GLU A 86 11.66 -13.07 -15.51
C GLU A 86 10.14 -13.28 -15.72
N PRO A 87 9.28 -12.84 -14.78
CA PRO A 87 7.90 -13.28 -14.75
C PRO A 87 6.90 -12.18 -15.14
N ARG A 88 5.76 -12.57 -15.75
CA ARG A 88 4.75 -11.62 -16.26
C ARG A 88 3.53 -11.49 -15.34
N ARG A 89 3.45 -10.41 -14.55
CA ARG A 89 2.30 -10.03 -13.71
C ARG A 89 2.12 -8.51 -13.66
N ILE A 90 0.85 -8.12 -13.79
CA ILE A 90 0.28 -6.76 -13.74
C ILE A 90 0.09 -6.15 -12.34
N THR A 91 0.66 -6.76 -11.30
CA THR A 91 0.45 -6.38 -9.89
C THR A 91 1.77 -6.17 -9.16
N GLY A 92 1.90 -5.05 -8.46
CA GLY A 92 3.20 -4.62 -7.92
C GLY A 92 4.03 -3.90 -8.99
N GLU A 93 3.36 -3.05 -9.76
CA GLU A 93 3.92 -2.31 -10.91
C GLU A 93 4.03 -0.80 -10.68
N ASN A 94 3.61 -0.30 -9.51
CA ASN A 94 3.70 1.10 -9.11
C ASN A 94 4.20 1.17 -7.66
N LEU A 95 5.45 1.56 -7.49
CA LEU A 95 6.10 1.79 -6.20
C LEU A 95 5.94 3.26 -5.83
N MET A 96 5.11 3.54 -4.82
CA MET A 96 4.95 4.89 -4.27
C MET A 96 6.24 5.40 -3.60
N PRO A 97 6.45 6.72 -3.48
CA PRO A 97 7.65 7.31 -2.87
C PRO A 97 8.04 6.75 -1.49
N GLY A 98 7.08 6.48 -0.60
CA GLY A 98 7.34 5.88 0.71
C GLY A 98 7.89 4.45 0.64
N GLY A 99 7.58 3.72 -0.44
CA GLY A 99 8.21 2.43 -0.74
C GLY A 99 9.63 2.59 -1.26
N TYR A 100 9.90 3.60 -2.10
CA TYR A 100 11.26 3.92 -2.56
C TYR A 100 12.18 4.37 -1.40
N VAL A 101 11.66 5.16 -0.44
CA VAL A 101 12.37 5.48 0.81
C VAL A 101 12.75 4.21 1.59
N LYS A 102 11.91 3.17 1.56
CA LYS A 102 12.21 1.87 2.17
C LYS A 102 13.20 1.03 1.36
N LEU A 103 13.36 1.24 0.05
CA LEU A 103 14.48 0.65 -0.71
C LEU A 103 15.82 1.25 -0.26
N ILE A 104 15.91 2.58 -0.15
CA ILE A 104 17.12 3.28 0.37
C ILE A 104 17.46 2.78 1.78
N GLU A 105 16.47 2.63 2.66
CA GLU A 105 16.69 2.17 4.03
C GLU A 105 17.19 0.71 4.13
N LEU A 106 17.01 -0.11 3.09
CA LEU A 106 17.55 -1.47 2.99
C LEU A 106 18.90 -1.50 2.22
N GLY A 107 19.20 -0.46 1.43
CA GLY A 107 20.28 -0.44 0.44
C GLY A 107 19.92 -1.29 -0.79
N LEU A 108 18.76 -0.98 -1.38
CA LEU A 108 18.12 -1.65 -2.53
C LEU A 108 17.56 -0.64 -3.55
N GLU A 109 17.95 0.63 -3.46
CA GLU A 109 17.49 1.72 -4.33
C GLU A 109 17.93 1.55 -5.79
N GLU A 110 19.08 0.92 -6.03
CA GLU A 110 19.58 0.56 -7.37
C GLU A 110 18.68 -0.48 -8.07
N CYS A 111 17.84 -1.22 -7.33
CA CYS A 111 16.95 -2.25 -7.90
C CYS A 111 15.74 -1.70 -8.68
N VAL A 112 15.65 -0.38 -8.86
CA VAL A 112 14.68 0.28 -9.76
C VAL A 112 15.36 1.16 -10.81
N ASP A 113 16.69 1.10 -10.92
CA ASP A 113 17.44 1.70 -12.01
C ASP A 113 17.63 0.65 -13.14
N GLU A 114 17.96 1.11 -14.35
CA GLU A 114 18.12 0.32 -15.59
C GLU A 114 16.91 -0.53 -16.08
N ILE A 115 15.84 -0.68 -15.29
CA ILE A 115 14.61 -1.44 -15.65
C ILE A 115 13.52 -0.63 -16.38
N ASP A 116 13.91 0.45 -17.08
CA ASP A 116 13.01 1.45 -17.71
C ASP A 116 11.96 2.06 -16.75
N ALA A 117 12.32 2.19 -15.47
CA ALA A 117 11.36 2.58 -14.44
C ALA A 117 10.93 4.05 -14.54
N GLN A 118 9.68 4.29 -14.93
CA GLN A 118 9.16 5.65 -15.11
C GLN A 118 9.00 6.38 -13.78
N GLN A 119 9.53 7.61 -13.69
CA GLN A 119 9.48 8.44 -12.49
C GLN A 119 8.08 9.03 -12.27
N VAL A 120 7.45 8.73 -11.12
CA VAL A 120 6.13 9.26 -10.76
C VAL A 120 6.27 10.34 -9.69
N LEU A 121 5.95 11.59 -10.04
CA LEU A 121 6.02 12.76 -9.14
C LEU A 121 4.67 13.14 -8.50
N GLY A 122 3.59 12.52 -8.94
CA GLY A 122 2.23 12.78 -8.47
C GLY A 122 1.18 12.20 -9.41
N TYR A 123 -0.06 12.64 -9.25
CA TYR A 123 -1.21 12.22 -10.06
C TYR A 123 -2.00 13.44 -10.55
N VAL A 124 -2.74 13.28 -11.66
CA VAL A 124 -3.82 14.18 -12.03
C VAL A 124 -5.10 13.37 -12.01
N LEU A 125 -6.04 13.75 -11.13
CA LEU A 125 -7.38 13.18 -11.13
C LEU A 125 -8.25 13.98 -12.10
N TYR A 126 -8.98 13.29 -12.97
CA TYR A 126 -10.00 13.90 -13.83
C TYR A 126 -11.38 13.46 -13.38
N MET A 127 -12.31 14.39 -13.30
CA MET A 127 -13.70 14.12 -12.92
C MET A 127 -14.61 15.11 -13.66
N ASP A 128 -15.48 14.57 -14.51
CA ASP A 128 -16.20 15.30 -15.56
C ASP A 128 -15.24 16.20 -16.37
N GLU A 129 -15.54 17.48 -16.55
CA GLU A 129 -14.71 18.44 -17.31
C GLU A 129 -13.63 19.14 -16.44
N MET A 130 -13.33 18.61 -15.25
CA MET A 130 -12.39 19.23 -14.30
C MET A 130 -11.21 18.31 -13.96
N ASP A 131 -10.05 18.92 -13.69
CA ASP A 131 -8.87 18.24 -13.16
C ASP A 131 -8.53 18.62 -11.71
N ALA A 132 -7.76 17.76 -11.05
CA ALA A 132 -7.07 18.03 -9.79
C ALA A 132 -5.64 17.47 -9.88
N THR A 133 -4.65 18.35 -10.08
CA THR A 133 -3.23 18.00 -10.04
C THR A 133 -2.73 17.87 -8.60
N ILE A 134 -2.16 16.72 -8.25
CA ILE A 134 -1.75 16.33 -6.89
C ILE A 134 -0.29 15.87 -6.92
N SER A 135 0.63 16.74 -6.50
CA SER A 135 2.05 16.40 -6.35
C SER A 135 2.31 15.57 -5.09
N PHE A 136 3.36 14.75 -5.12
CA PHE A 136 3.91 14.12 -3.91
C PHE A 136 4.75 15.14 -3.10
N PRO A 137 4.73 15.06 -1.76
CA PRO A 137 5.45 15.96 -0.87
C PRO A 137 6.92 15.53 -0.72
N LEU A 138 7.73 15.84 -1.73
CA LEU A 138 9.10 15.37 -1.88
C LEU A 138 10.16 16.37 -1.36
N GLU A 139 9.75 17.56 -0.92
CA GLU A 139 10.63 18.71 -0.64
C GLU A 139 11.61 18.49 0.53
N ASN A 140 11.35 17.49 1.36
CA ASN A 140 12.16 17.15 2.55
C ASN A 140 12.93 15.83 2.37
N PHE A 141 13.01 15.30 1.15
CA PHE A 141 13.65 14.02 0.83
C PHE A 141 14.85 14.24 -0.13
N GLN A 142 15.65 13.19 -0.36
CA GLN A 142 16.71 13.22 -1.37
C GLN A 142 16.11 13.36 -2.77
N SER A 143 16.81 14.02 -3.70
CA SER A 143 16.27 14.41 -5.02
C SER A 143 15.96 13.25 -5.98
N ASN A 144 16.41 12.02 -5.66
CA ASN A 144 16.02 10.79 -6.34
C ASN A 144 14.66 10.24 -5.86
N VAL A 145 14.22 10.59 -4.65
CA VAL A 145 13.00 10.06 -4.01
C VAL A 145 11.77 10.50 -4.78
N SER A 146 11.04 9.52 -5.28
CA SER A 146 9.86 9.67 -6.13
C SER A 146 9.24 8.28 -6.34
N GLY A 147 8.08 8.20 -6.98
CA GLY A 147 7.51 6.91 -7.37
C GLY A 147 8.24 6.29 -8.58
N ARG A 148 8.03 4.99 -8.81
CA ARG A 148 8.59 4.21 -9.92
C ARG A 148 7.53 3.25 -10.47
N SER A 149 7.51 3.01 -11.78
CA SER A 149 6.66 1.97 -12.39
C SER A 149 7.46 0.96 -13.23
N PHE A 150 7.10 -0.33 -13.15
CA PHE A 150 7.85 -1.49 -13.70
C PHE A 150 6.97 -2.76 -13.74
N HIS A 151 7.46 -3.92 -14.22
CA HIS A 151 6.72 -5.20 -14.34
C HIS A 151 7.22 -6.31 -13.36
N ASN A 152 6.47 -7.42 -13.06
CA ASN A 152 6.74 -8.25 -11.84
C ASN A 152 6.18 -9.73 -11.80
N GLY A 153 6.44 -10.62 -10.78
CA GLY A 153 5.87 -12.04 -10.73
C GLY A 153 6.02 -13.03 -9.50
N ARG A 154 5.52 -14.29 -9.61
CA ARG A 154 4.88 -15.22 -8.58
C ARG A 154 5.39 -16.71 -8.62
N THR A 155 5.25 -17.68 -7.68
CA THR A 155 4.76 -17.90 -6.27
C THR A 155 4.85 -19.43 -5.91
N VAL A 156 4.92 -19.85 -4.61
CA VAL A 156 5.22 -21.23 -4.08
C VAL A 156 3.99 -22.03 -3.51
N THR A 157 4.16 -23.25 -2.94
CA THR A 157 3.10 -24.27 -2.67
C THR A 157 2.78 -24.72 -1.22
N SER A 158 3.72 -25.03 -0.31
CA SER A 158 3.42 -25.80 0.94
C SER A 158 4.36 -25.55 2.16
N LEU A 159 3.89 -25.81 3.39
CA LEU A 159 4.63 -25.71 4.68
C LEU A 159 4.90 -27.09 5.34
N LEU A 160 5.72 -27.12 6.40
CA LEU A 160 5.91 -28.25 7.33
C LEU A 160 5.79 -27.78 8.80
N GLU A 161 4.93 -28.43 9.56
CA GLU A 161 4.64 -28.14 10.97
C GLU A 161 4.78 -29.38 11.86
N GLU A 162 5.34 -29.21 13.06
CA GLU A 162 5.35 -30.20 14.14
C GLU A 162 4.85 -29.57 15.44
N ASN A 163 3.90 -30.21 16.13
CA ASN A 163 3.36 -29.75 17.41
C ASN A 163 2.91 -28.26 17.39
N GLY A 164 2.30 -27.80 16.28
CA GLY A 164 1.87 -26.42 16.09
C GLY A 164 3.01 -25.40 15.86
N THR A 165 4.24 -25.88 15.64
CA THR A 165 5.40 -25.05 15.30
C THR A 165 5.82 -25.32 13.85
N VAL A 166 5.91 -24.28 13.01
CA VAL A 166 6.52 -24.40 11.68
C VAL A 166 8.01 -24.73 11.85
N LYS A 167 8.45 -25.89 11.36
CA LYS A 167 9.86 -26.34 11.43
C LYS A 167 10.63 -26.13 10.13
N GLY A 168 9.91 -25.82 9.07
CA GLY A 168 10.46 -25.78 7.73
C GLY A 168 9.36 -25.79 6.67
N VAL A 169 9.72 -26.21 5.46
CA VAL A 169 8.79 -26.28 4.32
C VAL A 169 9.00 -27.53 3.48
N HIS A 170 7.89 -28.04 2.93
CA HIS A 170 7.90 -28.97 1.81
C HIS A 170 7.81 -28.18 0.51
N TYR A 171 8.75 -28.41 -0.40
CA TYR A 171 8.78 -27.80 -1.72
C TYR A 171 9.06 -28.85 -2.79
N LYS A 172 8.84 -28.49 -4.05
CA LYS A 172 9.32 -29.27 -5.20
C LYS A 172 10.49 -28.54 -5.83
N ASP A 173 11.50 -29.29 -6.26
CA ASP A 173 12.59 -28.77 -7.08
C ASP A 173 12.14 -28.57 -8.54
N LYS A 174 13.09 -28.22 -9.42
CA LYS A 174 12.83 -28.06 -10.86
C LYS A 174 12.51 -29.38 -11.58
N SER A 175 12.87 -30.54 -11.03
CA SER A 175 12.46 -31.86 -11.56
C SER A 175 11.09 -32.34 -11.06
N GLY A 176 10.51 -31.66 -10.07
CA GLY A 176 9.24 -32.04 -9.44
C GLY A 176 9.39 -33.00 -8.25
N GLN A 177 10.63 -33.34 -7.87
CA GLN A 177 10.95 -34.12 -6.68
C GLN A 177 10.56 -33.35 -5.42
N ALA A 178 9.85 -34.03 -4.50
CA ALA A 178 9.50 -33.45 -3.21
C ALA A 178 10.74 -33.42 -2.29
N LEU A 179 11.03 -32.24 -1.75
CA LEU A 179 12.15 -31.98 -0.84
C LEU A 179 11.64 -31.26 0.41
N THR A 180 12.41 -31.38 1.50
CA THR A 180 12.14 -30.71 2.78
C THR A 180 13.35 -29.84 3.15
N ALA A 181 13.10 -28.64 3.66
CA ALA A 181 14.13 -27.79 4.25
C ALA A 181 13.69 -27.34 5.65
N TYR A 182 14.63 -27.29 6.60
CA TYR A 182 14.39 -26.93 8.00
C TYR A 182 15.13 -25.64 8.39
N ALA A 183 14.52 -24.83 9.27
CA ALA A 183 15.12 -23.66 9.88
C ALA A 183 14.36 -23.27 11.17
N PRO A 184 15.02 -22.62 12.16
CA PRO A 184 14.35 -22.16 13.38
C PRO A 184 13.34 -21.02 13.13
N LEU A 185 13.50 -20.27 12.03
CA LEU A 185 12.53 -19.29 11.55
C LEU A 185 12.17 -19.59 10.09
N THR A 186 10.88 -19.66 9.80
CA THR A 186 10.34 -19.73 8.43
C THR A 186 9.41 -18.53 8.23
N VAL A 187 9.67 -17.72 7.20
CA VAL A 187 8.88 -16.52 6.85
C VAL A 187 8.16 -16.75 5.53
N VAL A 188 6.85 -16.54 5.51
CA VAL A 188 6.02 -16.70 4.30
C VAL A 188 5.82 -15.35 3.61
N CYS A 189 6.22 -15.28 2.33
CA CYS A 189 6.16 -14.11 1.46
C CYS A 189 5.57 -14.46 0.07
N ASP A 190 4.75 -15.52 0.00
CA ASP A 190 4.23 -16.11 -1.25
C ASP A 190 3.16 -15.25 -1.95
N GLY A 191 2.52 -14.32 -1.23
CA GLY A 191 1.87 -13.13 -1.77
C GLY A 191 0.37 -13.00 -1.48
N CYS A 192 -0.34 -12.23 -2.33
CA CYS A 192 -1.79 -12.02 -2.18
C CYS A 192 -2.60 -13.31 -2.40
N PHE A 193 -2.18 -14.17 -3.33
CA PHE A 193 -2.73 -15.50 -3.59
C PHE A 193 -1.99 -16.60 -2.81
N SER A 194 -1.75 -16.35 -1.52
CA SER A 194 -0.99 -17.26 -0.65
C SER A 194 -1.70 -18.61 -0.50
N ASN A 195 -1.01 -19.70 -0.82
CA ASN A 195 -1.50 -21.07 -0.60
C ASN A 195 -1.44 -21.45 0.90
N LEU A 196 -0.62 -20.73 1.67
CA LEU A 196 -0.22 -21.08 3.04
C LEU A 196 -1.03 -20.33 4.11
N ARG A 197 -1.70 -19.24 3.73
CA ARG A 197 -2.42 -18.35 4.67
C ARG A 197 -3.49 -19.07 5.48
N HIS A 198 -4.17 -20.07 4.92
CA HIS A 198 -5.22 -20.84 5.58
C HIS A 198 -4.69 -21.87 6.61
N SER A 199 -3.40 -22.22 6.56
CA SER A 199 -2.73 -22.98 7.63
C SER A 199 -2.38 -22.07 8.81
N LEU A 200 -1.89 -20.86 8.51
CA LEU A 200 -1.37 -19.92 9.52
C LEU A 200 -2.47 -19.08 10.21
N CYS A 201 -3.62 -18.88 9.58
CA CYS A 201 -4.74 -18.14 10.16
C CYS A 201 -6.07 -18.50 9.46
N ASN A 202 -7.19 -17.99 9.98
CA ASN A 202 -8.51 -18.11 9.34
C ASN A 202 -8.95 -16.76 8.73
N PRO A 203 -8.47 -16.39 7.52
CA PRO A 203 -8.76 -15.09 6.93
C PRO A 203 -10.17 -15.06 6.33
N LYS A 204 -10.93 -14.00 6.63
CA LYS A 204 -12.01 -13.58 5.73
C LYS A 204 -11.38 -12.79 4.59
N ILE A 205 -11.38 -13.38 3.40
CA ILE A 205 -10.98 -12.69 2.17
C ILE A 205 -12.26 -12.08 1.57
N ASP A 206 -12.23 -10.77 1.37
CA ASP A 206 -13.25 -10.03 0.64
C ASP A 206 -12.63 -9.49 -0.66
N VAL A 207 -13.42 -9.44 -1.74
CA VAL A 207 -12.98 -9.01 -3.07
C VAL A 207 -13.93 -7.90 -3.51
N PRO A 208 -13.66 -6.64 -3.12
CA PRO A 208 -14.64 -5.56 -3.25
C PRO A 208 -14.83 -5.06 -4.69
N SER A 209 -13.89 -5.35 -5.59
CA SER A 209 -13.96 -5.07 -7.03
C SER A 209 -12.80 -5.73 -7.78
N TYR A 210 -12.78 -5.53 -9.10
CA TYR A 210 -11.60 -5.65 -9.95
C TYR A 210 -11.26 -4.26 -10.49
N CYS A 211 -9.98 -3.93 -10.57
CA CYS A 211 -9.50 -2.68 -11.19
C CYS A 211 -9.08 -2.93 -12.65
N VAL A 212 -9.06 -1.90 -13.48
CA VAL A 212 -8.48 -1.96 -14.83
C VAL A 212 -7.53 -0.79 -15.03
N VAL A 213 -6.37 -1.07 -15.63
CA VAL A 213 -5.25 -0.14 -15.80
C VAL A 213 -4.65 -0.26 -17.19
N PHE A 214 -4.26 0.87 -17.79
CA PHE A 214 -3.68 0.94 -19.13
C PHE A 214 -2.33 1.64 -19.12
N VAL A 215 -1.41 1.16 -19.97
CA VAL A 215 -0.16 1.84 -20.29
C VAL A 215 -0.34 2.59 -21.61
N LEU A 216 -0.41 3.92 -21.53
CA LEU A 216 -0.70 4.85 -22.62
C LEU A 216 0.54 5.71 -22.91
N HIS A 217 1.43 5.24 -23.79
CA HIS A 217 2.67 5.96 -24.17
C HIS A 217 3.46 6.49 -22.94
N ALA A 218 3.94 5.55 -22.10
CA ALA A 218 4.63 5.81 -20.82
C ALA A 218 3.82 6.53 -19.72
N LYS A 219 2.50 6.77 -19.92
CA LYS A 219 1.59 7.20 -18.85
C LYS A 219 0.71 6.03 -18.37
N ILE A 220 0.38 6.00 -17.09
CA ILE A 220 -0.52 5.01 -16.49
C ILE A 220 -1.89 5.65 -16.31
N MET A 221 -2.96 4.93 -16.69
CA MET A 221 -4.33 5.35 -16.39
C MET A 221 -5.08 4.22 -15.66
N GLU A 222 -5.46 4.45 -14.39
CA GLU A 222 -6.27 3.52 -13.59
C GLU A 222 -7.75 3.91 -13.64
N LEU A 223 -8.66 2.92 -13.78
CA LEU A 223 -10.11 3.13 -13.81
C LEU A 223 -10.78 2.62 -12.53
N PHE A 224 -11.19 3.55 -11.68
CA PHE A 224 -11.92 3.28 -10.44
C PHE A 224 -13.45 3.28 -10.67
N ARG A 225 -13.98 2.21 -11.30
CA ARG A 225 -15.42 1.97 -11.40
C ARG A 225 -15.75 0.50 -11.15
N ASN A 226 -17.02 0.21 -10.86
CA ASN A 226 -17.55 -1.14 -10.96
C ASN A 226 -17.47 -1.59 -12.43
N LEU A 227 -16.60 -2.57 -12.69
CA LEU A 227 -16.28 -3.10 -14.02
C LEU A 227 -16.94 -4.48 -14.20
N PRO A 228 -17.36 -4.86 -15.42
CA PRO A 228 -18.05 -6.13 -15.72
C PRO A 228 -17.09 -7.34 -15.68
N SER A 229 -17.55 -8.51 -16.15
CA SER A 229 -16.65 -9.66 -16.33
C SER A 229 -15.54 -9.34 -17.33
N ILE A 230 -14.34 -9.90 -17.09
CA ILE A 230 -13.24 -9.89 -18.06
C ILE A 230 -13.44 -11.00 -19.12
N SER A 231 -14.30 -11.99 -18.86
CA SER A 231 -14.64 -13.02 -19.84
C SER A 231 -15.41 -12.45 -21.04
N ASP A 232 -15.32 -13.16 -22.17
CA ASP A 232 -16.21 -13.02 -23.33
C ASP A 232 -16.26 -11.63 -24.01
N GLY A 233 -15.32 -10.73 -23.67
CA GLY A 233 -15.16 -9.42 -24.29
C GLY A 233 -16.11 -8.33 -23.78
N GLU A 234 -16.98 -8.62 -22.81
CA GLU A 234 -17.88 -7.64 -22.19
C GLU A 234 -17.13 -6.41 -21.70
N MET A 235 -15.95 -6.62 -21.10
CA MET A 235 -15.06 -5.57 -20.63
C MET A 235 -14.58 -4.63 -21.73
N ALA A 236 -14.07 -5.17 -22.85
CA ALA A 236 -13.60 -4.36 -23.97
C ALA A 236 -14.75 -3.56 -24.60
N HIS A 237 -15.94 -4.16 -24.70
CA HIS A 237 -17.16 -3.48 -25.15
C HIS A 237 -17.59 -2.37 -24.17
N TYR A 238 -17.61 -2.63 -22.85
CA TYR A 238 -17.92 -1.64 -21.83
C TYR A 238 -16.94 -0.45 -21.88
N LEU A 239 -15.65 -0.71 -22.04
CA LEU A 239 -14.66 0.36 -22.13
C LEU A 239 -14.86 1.24 -23.37
N LYS A 240 -15.05 0.63 -24.55
CA LYS A 240 -15.28 1.37 -25.79
C LYS A 240 -16.60 2.15 -25.80
N THR A 241 -17.64 1.69 -25.10
CA THR A 241 -18.98 2.32 -25.12
C THR A 241 -19.27 3.23 -23.91
N GLN A 242 -18.76 2.93 -22.71
CA GLN A 242 -19.10 3.61 -21.46
C GLN A 242 -17.93 4.40 -20.84
N VAL A 243 -16.68 4.15 -21.27
CA VAL A 243 -15.49 4.83 -20.75
C VAL A 243 -14.82 5.71 -21.79
N ALA A 244 -14.68 5.28 -23.05
CA ALA A 244 -13.96 6.03 -24.07
C ALA A 244 -14.53 7.44 -24.31
N SER A 245 -15.85 7.60 -24.25
CA SER A 245 -16.54 8.90 -24.30
C SER A 245 -16.27 9.84 -23.11
N LYS A 246 -15.55 9.37 -22.09
CA LYS A 246 -15.11 10.10 -20.90
C LYS A 246 -13.58 10.16 -20.75
N VAL A 247 -12.84 9.67 -21.75
CA VAL A 247 -11.39 9.81 -21.83
C VAL A 247 -11.07 11.07 -22.62
N LEU A 248 -10.07 11.83 -22.16
CA LEU A 248 -9.63 13.07 -22.80
C LEU A 248 -9.29 12.84 -24.30
N PRO A 249 -9.63 13.77 -25.21
CA PRO A 249 -9.40 13.59 -26.66
C PRO A 249 -7.96 13.23 -27.01
N GLU A 250 -6.99 13.79 -26.29
CA GLU A 250 -5.54 13.58 -26.46
C GLU A 250 -5.10 12.17 -26.05
N LEU A 251 -5.86 11.51 -25.18
CA LEU A 251 -5.62 10.14 -24.71
C LEU A 251 -6.52 9.11 -25.41
N TYR A 252 -7.59 9.54 -26.08
CA TYR A 252 -8.61 8.66 -26.67
C TYR A 252 -8.02 7.63 -27.65
N SER A 253 -7.15 8.08 -28.58
CA SER A 253 -6.53 7.20 -29.57
C SER A 253 -5.61 6.15 -28.93
N ALA A 254 -4.83 6.55 -27.93
CA ALA A 254 -3.99 5.65 -27.15
C ALA A 254 -4.84 4.67 -26.31
N PHE A 255 -5.95 5.14 -25.73
CA PHE A 255 -6.85 4.33 -24.91
C PHE A 255 -7.53 3.23 -25.73
N ILE A 256 -8.10 3.56 -26.89
CA ILE A 256 -8.66 2.55 -27.81
C ILE A 256 -7.57 1.55 -28.23
N ALA A 257 -6.38 2.04 -28.62
CA ALA A 257 -5.27 1.18 -29.01
C ALA A 257 -4.70 0.31 -27.87
N ALA A 258 -4.93 0.67 -26.60
CA ALA A 258 -4.57 -0.17 -25.45
C ALA A 258 -5.62 -1.25 -25.19
N ILE A 259 -6.91 -0.93 -25.24
CA ILE A 259 -8.01 -1.92 -25.18
C ILE A 259 -7.84 -3.00 -26.25
N ASP A 260 -7.37 -2.62 -27.44
CA ASP A 260 -7.14 -3.52 -28.58
C ASP A 260 -5.80 -4.28 -28.54
N LYS A 261 -4.95 -4.09 -27.52
CA LYS A 261 -3.64 -4.74 -27.41
C LYS A 261 -3.53 -5.70 -26.25
N ASP A 262 -3.83 -5.26 -25.03
CA ASP A 262 -4.19 -6.15 -23.91
C ASP A 262 -4.73 -5.33 -22.72
N MET A 263 -5.38 -6.00 -21.77
CA MET A 263 -5.99 -5.38 -20.60
C MET A 263 -5.30 -5.77 -19.29
N HIS A 264 -5.03 -4.78 -18.43
CA HIS A 264 -4.26 -4.98 -17.19
C HIS A 264 -5.01 -4.46 -15.94
N HIS A 265 -4.49 -4.76 -14.74
CA HIS A 265 -5.17 -4.58 -13.44
C HIS A 265 -4.13 -4.31 -12.33
N SER A 266 -4.00 -3.06 -11.88
CA SER A 266 -3.22 -2.66 -10.70
C SER A 266 -4.12 -2.14 -9.56
N ILE A 267 -3.63 -2.18 -8.33
CA ILE A 267 -4.28 -1.60 -7.14
C ILE A 267 -3.27 -0.68 -6.45
N THR A 268 -3.44 0.64 -6.64
CA THR A 268 -3.09 1.76 -5.75
C THR A 268 -1.67 1.83 -5.14
N GLY A 269 -0.70 1.02 -5.57
CA GLY A 269 0.71 0.98 -5.12
C GLY A 269 1.00 0.61 -3.66
N GLY A 270 0.04 0.80 -2.75
CA GLY A 270 0.23 0.72 -1.29
C GLY A 270 0.78 -0.61 -0.75
N GLY A 271 0.46 -1.72 -1.42
CA GLY A 271 0.92 -3.05 -0.99
C GLY A 271 2.44 -3.21 -0.95
N MET A 272 3.19 -2.55 -1.85
CA MET A 272 4.66 -2.60 -1.83
C MET A 272 5.26 -1.70 -0.73
N ILE A 273 4.59 -0.60 -0.36
CA ILE A 273 5.00 0.25 0.78
C ILE A 273 4.94 -0.55 2.08
N VAL A 274 3.79 -1.18 2.35
CA VAL A 274 3.57 -1.96 3.58
C VAL A 274 4.52 -3.15 3.61
N ALA A 275 4.70 -3.86 2.49
CA ALA A 275 5.66 -4.95 2.38
C ALA A 275 7.11 -4.51 2.71
N LEU A 276 7.62 -3.46 2.08
CA LEU A 276 9.01 -3.01 2.31
C LEU A 276 9.22 -2.42 3.71
N SER A 277 8.21 -1.76 4.29
CA SER A 277 8.28 -1.31 5.68
C SER A 277 8.14 -2.44 6.70
N ASP A 278 7.38 -3.49 6.40
CA ASP A 278 7.34 -4.71 7.22
C ASP A 278 8.72 -5.41 7.17
N VAL A 279 9.39 -5.44 6.02
CA VAL A 279 10.76 -5.97 5.88
C VAL A 279 11.78 -5.18 6.72
N VAL A 280 11.72 -3.84 6.69
CA VAL A 280 12.55 -2.98 7.57
C VAL A 280 12.31 -3.33 9.04
N LEU A 281 11.05 -3.38 9.49
CA LEU A 281 10.71 -3.70 10.88
C LEU A 281 11.16 -5.10 11.28
N LEU A 282 10.97 -6.12 10.43
CA LEU A 282 11.40 -7.49 10.70
C LEU A 282 12.93 -7.61 10.74
N ARG A 283 13.66 -6.95 9.83
CA ARG A 283 15.13 -6.87 9.87
C ARG A 283 15.59 -6.34 11.22
N ASP A 284 15.09 -5.18 11.64
CA ASP A 284 15.57 -4.50 12.84
C ASP A 284 15.15 -5.20 14.14
N LEU A 285 14.00 -5.88 14.16
CA LEU A 285 13.57 -6.73 15.28
C LEU A 285 14.34 -8.06 15.35
N LEU A 286 14.75 -8.64 14.22
CA LEU A 286 15.54 -9.87 14.18
C LEU A 286 17.06 -9.62 14.40
N ARG A 287 17.57 -8.42 14.08
CA ARG A 287 18.99 -8.04 14.25
C ARG A 287 19.57 -8.37 15.64
N PRO A 288 18.95 -8.02 16.79
CA PRO A 288 19.51 -8.33 18.12
C PRO A 288 19.40 -9.82 18.53
N LEU A 289 18.62 -10.65 17.82
CA LEU A 289 18.37 -12.05 18.21
C LEU A 289 19.47 -12.99 17.71
N TYR A 290 20.58 -13.09 18.45
CA TYR A 290 21.72 -13.96 18.09
C TYR A 290 21.34 -15.42 17.82
N ASN A 291 20.40 -15.99 18.60
CA ASN A 291 19.88 -17.34 18.42
C ASN A 291 18.38 -17.32 18.08
N LEU A 292 18.01 -17.76 16.88
CA LEU A 292 16.61 -17.84 16.45
C LEU A 292 15.88 -19.10 16.99
N HIS A 293 16.59 -20.05 17.60
CA HIS A 293 15.96 -21.21 18.25
C HIS A 293 15.31 -20.85 19.61
N ASP A 294 15.60 -19.68 20.18
CA ASP A 294 14.89 -19.17 21.36
C ASP A 294 13.51 -18.65 20.94
N ALA A 295 12.53 -19.55 20.93
CA ALA A 295 11.16 -19.24 20.56
C ALA A 295 10.52 -18.20 21.49
N PHE A 296 10.94 -18.09 22.75
CA PHE A 296 10.37 -17.11 23.69
C PHE A 296 10.88 -15.69 23.37
N ALA A 297 12.19 -15.53 23.16
CA ALA A 297 12.75 -14.27 22.72
C ALA A 297 12.21 -13.88 21.32
N LEU A 298 12.16 -14.83 20.38
CA LEU A 298 11.63 -14.61 19.03
C LEU A 298 10.16 -14.14 19.06
N CYS A 299 9.28 -14.83 19.80
CA CYS A 299 7.89 -14.42 19.94
C CYS A 299 7.74 -13.00 20.53
N LYS A 300 8.50 -12.65 21.58
CA LYS A 300 8.44 -11.32 22.20
C LYS A 300 8.80 -10.17 21.23
N TYR A 301 9.77 -10.39 20.33
CA TYR A 301 10.10 -9.41 19.28
C TYR A 301 9.05 -9.40 18.16
N LEU A 302 8.49 -10.57 17.79
CA LEU A 302 7.41 -10.66 16.79
C LEU A 302 6.05 -10.13 17.28
N GLU A 303 5.77 -10.13 18.59
CA GLU A 303 4.63 -9.42 19.18
C GLU A 303 4.76 -7.90 18.98
N SER A 304 5.99 -7.39 19.14
CA SER A 304 6.30 -5.97 18.95
C SER A 304 6.11 -5.51 17.49
N PHE A 305 6.34 -6.39 16.52
CA PHE A 305 6.10 -6.14 15.08
C PHE A 305 4.65 -5.70 14.80
N TYR A 306 3.65 -6.36 15.39
CA TYR A 306 2.24 -6.02 15.17
C TYR A 306 1.88 -4.61 15.65
N THR A 307 2.46 -4.18 16.78
CA THR A 307 2.30 -2.81 17.29
C THR A 307 3.02 -1.79 16.40
N LEU A 308 4.27 -2.07 16.01
CA LEU A 308 5.12 -1.15 15.25
C LEU A 308 4.66 -0.94 13.81
N ARG A 309 4.12 -1.97 13.14
CA ARG A 309 3.61 -1.86 11.76
C ARG A 309 2.25 -1.15 11.67
N ASN A 310 1.49 -1.11 12.76
CA ASN A 310 0.10 -0.65 12.75
C ASN A 310 -0.09 0.78 12.20
N PRO A 311 0.73 1.80 12.55
CA PRO A 311 0.54 3.15 12.01
C PRO A 311 0.61 3.22 10.48
N MET A 312 1.55 2.50 9.85
CA MET A 312 1.63 2.46 8.39
C MET A 312 0.54 1.57 7.78
N SER A 313 0.44 0.33 8.25
CA SER A 313 -0.48 -0.67 7.71
C SER A 313 -1.94 -0.23 7.80
N SER A 314 -2.38 0.29 8.97
CA SER A 314 -3.72 0.86 9.12
C SER A 314 -3.91 2.08 8.22
N THR A 315 -2.97 3.03 8.17
CA THR A 315 -3.15 4.24 7.35
C THR A 315 -3.31 3.91 5.87
N ILE A 316 -2.42 3.07 5.31
CA ILE A 316 -2.45 2.71 3.89
C ILE A 316 -3.69 1.87 3.55
N ASN A 317 -4.01 0.84 4.35
CA ASN A 317 -5.13 -0.04 4.06
C ASN A 317 -6.49 0.66 4.25
N THR A 318 -6.66 1.47 5.31
CA THR A 318 -7.88 2.25 5.51
C THR A 318 -8.05 3.32 4.42
N LEU A 319 -6.97 4.01 4.01
CA LEU A 319 -7.05 4.98 2.91
C LEU A 319 -7.38 4.32 1.58
N ALA A 320 -6.76 3.18 1.25
CA ALA A 320 -7.05 2.43 0.03
C ALA A 320 -8.52 1.96 -0.01
N ASN A 321 -9.03 1.40 1.10
CA ASN A 321 -10.42 0.94 1.19
C ASN A 321 -11.44 2.08 1.10
N VAL A 322 -11.17 3.24 1.71
CA VAL A 322 -12.04 4.42 1.63
C VAL A 322 -12.01 5.04 0.24
N LEU A 323 -10.82 5.24 -0.36
CA LEU A 323 -10.71 5.74 -1.73
C LEU A 323 -11.41 4.80 -2.72
N HIS A 324 -11.20 3.49 -2.61
CA HIS A 324 -11.92 2.52 -3.44
C HIS A 324 -13.43 2.65 -3.30
N LYS A 325 -13.96 2.66 -2.06
CA LYS A 325 -15.40 2.76 -1.82
C LYS A 325 -15.98 4.07 -2.37
N VAL A 326 -15.28 5.20 -2.21
CA VAL A 326 -15.74 6.51 -2.67
C VAL A 326 -15.69 6.64 -4.19
N LEU A 327 -14.63 6.14 -4.84
CA LEU A 327 -14.47 6.28 -6.29
C LEU A 327 -15.37 5.32 -7.08
N SER A 328 -15.58 4.09 -6.60
CA SER A 328 -16.40 3.07 -7.26
C SER A 328 -17.92 3.21 -7.04
N ALA A 329 -18.39 4.17 -6.22
CA ALA A 329 -19.80 4.27 -5.80
C ALA A 329 -20.73 4.91 -6.85
N SER A 330 -20.96 4.21 -7.95
CA SER A 330 -21.71 4.72 -9.11
C SER A 330 -23.22 4.96 -8.90
N SER A 331 -23.84 4.47 -7.82
CA SER A 331 -25.31 4.40 -7.69
C SER A 331 -25.93 4.98 -6.40
N ASP A 332 -25.13 5.35 -5.40
CA ASP A 332 -25.63 6.00 -4.17
C ASP A 332 -25.40 7.52 -4.25
N PRO A 333 -26.45 8.36 -4.29
CA PRO A 333 -26.31 9.81 -4.31
C PRO A 333 -25.50 10.39 -3.14
N ALA A 334 -25.53 9.77 -1.96
CA ALA A 334 -24.73 10.23 -0.82
C ALA A 334 -23.23 9.97 -1.04
N MET A 335 -22.88 8.82 -1.61
CA MET A 335 -21.50 8.51 -1.97
C MET A 335 -21.00 9.36 -3.15
N GLN A 336 -21.88 9.70 -4.11
CA GLN A 336 -21.57 10.66 -5.19
C GLN A 336 -21.29 12.06 -4.63
N ASP A 337 -22.09 12.54 -3.66
CA ASP A 337 -21.82 13.81 -2.96
C ASP A 337 -20.45 13.78 -2.23
N ILE A 338 -20.09 12.66 -1.60
CA ILE A 338 -18.76 12.43 -0.99
C ILE A 338 -17.65 12.37 -2.05
N GLN A 339 -17.85 11.70 -3.20
CA GLN A 339 -16.88 11.61 -4.28
C GLN A 339 -16.51 13.00 -4.82
N GLN A 340 -17.53 13.82 -5.11
CA GLN A 340 -17.33 15.22 -5.47
C GLN A 340 -16.67 15.99 -4.33
N ALA A 341 -17.03 15.75 -3.06
CA ALA A 341 -16.42 16.45 -1.91
C ALA A 341 -14.93 16.12 -1.74
N CYS A 342 -14.52 14.86 -1.93
CA CYS A 342 -13.12 14.46 -1.98
C CYS A 342 -12.34 15.18 -3.09
N PHE A 343 -12.93 15.24 -4.30
CA PHE A 343 -12.31 15.88 -5.46
C PHE A 343 -12.18 17.41 -5.28
N ASP A 344 -13.26 18.07 -4.87
CA ASP A 344 -13.25 19.51 -4.56
C ASP A 344 -12.25 19.84 -3.45
N TYR A 345 -12.20 19.03 -2.39
CA TYR A 345 -11.25 19.18 -1.27
C TYR A 345 -9.80 19.06 -1.70
N LEU A 346 -9.49 18.15 -2.64
CA LEU A 346 -8.16 18.04 -3.24
C LEU A 346 -7.83 19.27 -4.10
N ARG A 347 -8.80 19.86 -4.80
CA ARG A 347 -8.64 21.09 -5.60
C ARG A 347 -8.45 22.37 -4.77
N LEU A 348 -8.71 22.33 -3.46
CA LEU A 348 -8.28 23.40 -2.54
C LEU A 348 -6.75 23.51 -2.42
N GLY A 349 -6.00 22.49 -2.85
CA GLY A 349 -4.54 22.49 -2.85
C GLY A 349 -3.94 22.58 -1.44
N GLY A 350 -2.74 23.15 -1.36
CA GLY A 350 -2.05 23.42 -0.09
C GLY A 350 -2.04 22.22 0.86
N ALA A 351 -2.34 22.45 2.13
CA ALA A 351 -2.36 21.42 3.17
C ALA A 351 -3.40 20.31 2.95
N PHE A 352 -4.45 20.55 2.14
CA PHE A 352 -5.49 19.55 1.85
C PHE A 352 -4.99 18.50 0.87
N ALA A 353 -4.45 18.94 -0.28
CA ALA A 353 -3.82 18.06 -1.27
C ALA A 353 -2.52 17.42 -0.73
N TYR A 354 -1.62 18.23 -0.17
CA TYR A 354 -0.34 17.78 0.39
C TYR A 354 -0.54 16.76 1.52
N GLY A 355 -1.50 17.00 2.42
CA GLY A 355 -1.75 16.11 3.54
C GLY A 355 -2.28 14.74 3.11
N LEU A 356 -3.22 14.69 2.15
CA LEU A 356 -3.74 13.43 1.64
C LEU A 356 -2.73 12.71 0.72
N SER A 357 -1.93 13.44 -0.06
CA SER A 357 -0.87 12.84 -0.87
C SER A 357 0.31 12.32 -0.02
N ALA A 358 0.62 12.95 1.12
CA ALA A 358 1.60 12.46 2.10
C ALA A 358 1.18 11.13 2.75
N LEU A 359 -0.13 10.93 2.94
CA LEU A 359 -0.70 9.68 3.44
C LEU A 359 -0.71 8.61 2.34
N HIS A 360 -1.19 8.95 1.14
CA HIS A 360 -1.32 8.02 0.01
C HIS A 360 0.03 7.50 -0.51
N SER A 361 1.03 8.39 -0.62
CA SER A 361 2.40 8.04 -1.02
C SER A 361 3.18 7.22 0.02
N GLY A 362 2.66 7.09 1.25
CA GLY A 362 3.33 6.43 2.36
C GLY A 362 4.50 7.20 2.99
N LEU A 363 4.65 8.49 2.67
CA LEU A 363 5.73 9.34 3.21
C LEU A 363 5.46 9.83 4.64
N CYS A 364 4.19 10.02 5.03
CA CYS A 364 3.80 10.38 6.40
C CYS A 364 2.53 9.64 6.88
N PRO A 365 2.52 8.30 6.91
CA PRO A 365 1.33 7.51 7.24
C PRO A 365 0.99 7.58 8.73
N ARG A 366 0.12 8.52 9.12
CA ARG A 366 -0.31 8.76 10.50
C ARG A 366 -1.84 8.61 10.63
N PRO A 367 -2.37 7.65 11.41
CA PRO A 367 -3.81 7.42 11.54
C PRO A 367 -4.62 8.64 12.00
N LEU A 368 -4.06 9.47 12.90
CA LEU A 368 -4.71 10.71 13.35
C LEU A 368 -4.80 11.78 12.24
N SER A 369 -3.84 11.80 11.31
CA SER A 369 -3.89 12.69 10.14
C SER A 369 -4.92 12.18 9.13
N LEU A 370 -5.00 10.86 8.93
CA LEU A 370 -6.03 10.24 8.09
C LEU A 370 -7.44 10.56 8.60
N ALA A 371 -7.68 10.39 9.90
CA ALA A 371 -8.93 10.75 10.55
C ALA A 371 -9.26 12.25 10.37
N PHE A 372 -8.28 13.15 10.56
CA PHE A 372 -8.45 14.58 10.31
C PHE A 372 -8.93 14.87 8.87
N HIS A 373 -8.26 14.31 7.85
CA HIS A 373 -8.64 14.54 6.46
C HIS A 373 -10.03 13.99 6.14
N PHE A 374 -10.40 12.81 6.65
CA PHE A 374 -11.76 12.27 6.46
C PHE A 374 -12.83 13.14 7.13
N PHE A 375 -12.65 13.56 8.38
CA PHE A 375 -13.61 14.48 9.03
C PHE A 375 -13.68 15.82 8.31
N ALA A 376 -12.56 16.36 7.84
CA ALA A 376 -12.52 17.61 7.08
C ALA A 376 -13.24 17.49 5.73
N ILE A 377 -13.12 16.35 5.03
CA ILE A 377 -13.85 16.04 3.80
C ILE A 377 -15.37 15.93 4.07
N SER A 378 -15.79 15.19 5.10
CA SER A 378 -17.22 15.10 5.47
C SER A 378 -17.80 16.47 5.83
N ILE A 379 -17.10 17.27 6.65
CA ILE A 379 -17.52 18.63 7.01
C ILE A 379 -17.59 19.53 5.77
N TYR A 380 -16.63 19.42 4.84
CA TYR A 380 -16.65 20.15 3.57
C TYR A 380 -17.85 19.75 2.69
N GLY A 381 -18.15 18.44 2.58
CA GLY A 381 -19.32 17.92 1.89
C GLY A 381 -20.63 18.44 2.47
N VAL A 382 -20.81 18.35 3.80
CA VAL A 382 -21.96 18.91 4.52
C VAL A 382 -22.10 20.42 4.24
N GLY A 383 -21.00 21.17 4.29
CA GLY A 383 -20.95 22.58 3.94
C GLY A 383 -21.45 22.85 2.52
N ARG A 384 -20.96 22.09 1.53
CA ARG A 384 -21.38 22.21 0.12
C ARG A 384 -22.87 21.87 -0.05
N SER A 385 -23.39 20.84 0.61
CA SER A 385 -24.82 20.48 0.57
C SER A 385 -25.73 21.60 1.08
N LEU A 386 -25.25 22.49 1.96
CA LEU A 386 -26.02 23.61 2.52
C LEU A 386 -26.01 24.90 1.66
N LEU A 387 -25.21 24.96 0.59
CA LEU A 387 -25.07 26.14 -0.27
C LEU A 387 -26.09 26.19 -1.44
N PRO A 388 -26.44 27.38 -1.97
CA PRO A 388 -26.11 28.71 -1.42
C PRO A 388 -26.93 29.08 -0.18
N PHE A 389 -28.04 28.37 0.09
CA PHE A 389 -28.89 28.59 1.26
C PHE A 389 -29.38 27.26 1.84
N PRO A 390 -29.46 27.13 3.18
CA PRO A 390 -29.94 25.93 3.84
C PRO A 390 -31.43 25.73 3.61
N THR A 391 -31.83 24.48 3.42
CA THR A 391 -33.24 24.06 3.41
C THR A 391 -33.35 22.74 4.20
N PRO A 392 -34.54 22.34 4.70
CA PRO A 392 -34.70 21.07 5.41
C PRO A 392 -34.22 19.86 4.58
N LYS A 393 -34.47 19.86 3.26
CA LYS A 393 -33.97 18.83 2.34
C LYS A 393 -32.44 18.84 2.21
N ARG A 394 -31.81 20.03 2.14
CA ARG A 394 -30.34 20.16 2.11
C ARG A 394 -29.68 19.73 3.41
N PHE A 395 -30.27 20.10 4.55
CA PHE A 395 -29.81 19.68 5.87
C PHE A 395 -29.90 18.15 6.02
N TRP A 396 -31.01 17.55 5.59
CA TRP A 396 -31.18 16.09 5.56
C TRP A 396 -30.20 15.38 4.62
N ASN A 397 -29.89 15.97 3.45
CA ASN A 397 -28.87 15.41 2.55
C ASN A 397 -27.46 15.50 3.18
N GLY A 398 -27.08 16.65 3.74
CA GLY A 398 -25.80 16.81 4.44
C GLY A 398 -25.66 15.84 5.61
N ALA A 399 -26.73 15.63 6.38
CA ALA A 399 -26.76 14.68 7.49
C ALA A 399 -26.57 13.19 7.09
N LYS A 400 -26.58 12.85 5.78
CA LYS A 400 -26.22 11.51 5.26
C LYS A 400 -24.73 11.38 4.90
N LEU A 401 -23.95 12.45 5.00
CA LEU A 401 -22.51 12.47 4.72
C LEU A 401 -21.65 12.32 6.00
N LEU A 402 -22.32 12.03 7.13
CA LEU A 402 -21.81 11.82 8.48
C LEU A 402 -22.14 10.39 8.94
#